data_AF-A0AA95MQ99-F1
#
_entry.id   AF-A0AA95MQ99-F1
#
_cell.length_a   1.000
_cell.length_b   1.000
_cell.length_c   1.000
_cell.angle_alpha   90.00
_cell.angle_beta   90.00
_cell.angle_gamma   90.00
#
_symmetry.space_group_name_H-M   'P 1'
#
loop_
_entity.id
_entity.type
_entity.pdbx_description
1 polymer ?
#
loop_
_entity_poly.entity_id
_entity_poly.type
_entity_poly.pdbx_seq_one_letter_code
_entity_poly.pdbx_strand_id
1 'polypeptide(L)' 'MLLPSILSLFLYFPEDKSEYIPALISFSIFMIAAVFTMRFIVKHSKREAEKAKEFEEQLKNQEHPQKNS' A
#
# COMPACT_ATOMS: atom_id res chain seq x y z
N MET A 1 25.67 -14.81 -24.32
CA MET A 1 26.87 -14.71 -23.46
C MET A 1 26.72 -13.74 -22.28
N LEU A 2 25.97 -12.63 -22.39
CA LEU A 2 25.86 -11.63 -21.30
C LEU A 2 24.80 -11.96 -20.22
N LEU A 3 23.73 -12.66 -20.57
CA LEU A 3 22.65 -13.07 -19.64
C LEU A 3 23.12 -13.89 -18.41
N PRO A 4 23.96 -14.95 -18.54
CA PRO A 4 24.40 -15.72 -17.37
C PRO A 4 25.31 -14.91 -16.44
N SER A 5 26.12 -13.99 -16.98
CA SER A 5 27.00 -13.13 -16.19
C SER A 5 26.23 -12.14 -15.31
N ILE A 6 25.12 -11.58 -15.82
CA ILE A 6 24.25 -10.66 -15.06
C ILE A 6 23.53 -11.39 -13.92
N LEU A 7 23.09 -12.64 -14.16
CA LEU A 7 22.48 -13.46 -13.11
C LEU A 7 23.50 -13.85 -12.03
N SER A 8 24.74 -14.17 -12.43
CA SER A 8 25.83 -14.51 -11.51
C SER A 8 26.25 -13.37 -10.58
N LEU A 9 25.97 -12.10 -10.92
CA LEU A 9 26.26 -10.93 -10.07
C LEU A 9 25.36 -10.85 -8.83
N PHE A 10 24.18 -11.48 -8.84
CA PHE A 10 23.20 -11.41 -7.75
C PHE A 10 22.88 -12.76 -7.11
N LEU A 11 23.36 -13.85 -7.69
CA LEU A 11 23.09 -15.22 -7.24
C LEU A 11 24.26 -15.79 -6.43
N TYR A 12 24.88 -14.96 -5.58
CA TYR A 12 25.78 -15.44 -4.53
C TYR A 12 24.94 -15.85 -3.33
N PHE A 13 24.93 -17.14 -3.04
CA PHE A 13 24.26 -17.68 -1.87
C PHE A 13 25.34 -18.04 -0.83
N PRO A 14 25.38 -17.35 0.32
CA PRO A 14 26.32 -17.73 1.35
C PRO A 14 26.09 -19.16 1.83
N GLU A 15 27.19 -19.91 1.98
CA GLU A 15 27.18 -21.27 2.51
C GLU A 15 26.71 -21.28 3.98
N ASP A 16 27.13 -20.27 4.77
CA ASP A 16 26.67 -20.07 6.13
C ASP A 16 25.33 -19.30 6.15
N LYS A 17 24.31 -19.92 6.77
CA LYS A 17 22.97 -19.34 6.86
C LYS A 17 22.91 -18.06 7.69
N SER A 18 23.88 -17.84 8.56
CA SER A 18 23.99 -16.66 9.41
C SER A 18 24.17 -15.37 8.60
N GLU A 19 24.76 -15.46 7.41
CA GLU A 19 24.96 -14.31 6.52
C GLU A 19 23.64 -13.78 5.91
N TYR A 20 22.53 -14.54 5.99
CA TYR A 20 21.21 -14.05 5.60
C TYR A 20 20.50 -13.24 6.69
N ILE A 21 20.99 -13.26 7.93
CA ILE A 21 20.36 -12.53 9.06
C ILE A 21 20.19 -11.04 8.76
N PRO A 22 21.19 -10.32 8.21
CA PRO A 22 21.02 -8.92 7.83
C PRO A 22 19.91 -8.70 6.80
N ALA A 23 19.84 -9.56 5.78
CA ALA A 23 18.80 -9.48 4.75
C ALA A 23 17.40 -9.72 5.34
N LEU A 24 17.27 -10.69 6.25
CA LEU A 24 16.01 -10.96 6.94
C LEU A 24 15.56 -9.78 7.80
N ILE A 25 16.48 -9.13 8.51
CA ILE A 25 16.18 -7.94 9.33
C ILE A 25 15.71 -6.79 8.44
N SER A 26 16.46 -6.47 7.39
CA SER A 26 16.09 -5.41 6.45
C SER A 26 14.73 -5.67 5.81
N PHE A 27 14.52 -6.88 5.29
CA PHE A 27 13.25 -7.29 4.70
C PHE A 27 12.11 -7.17 5.71
N SER A 28 12.30 -7.62 6.94
CA SER A 28 11.27 -7.55 7.98
C SER A 28 10.88 -6.11 8.30
N ILE A 29 11.85 -5.20 8.41
CA ILE A 29 11.58 -3.77 8.67
C ILE A 29 10.75 -3.18 7.52
N PHE A 30 11.17 -3.40 6.26
CA PHE A 30 10.44 -2.89 5.11
C PHE A 30 9.05 -3.51 4.98
N MET A 31 8.91 -4.80 5.26
CA MET A 31 7.63 -5.48 5.19
C MET A 31 6.66 -4.96 6.26
N ILE A 32 7.13 -4.76 7.49
CA ILE A 32 6.34 -4.16 8.56
C ILE A 32 5.91 -2.75 8.15
N ALA A 33 6.84 -1.91 7.68
CA ALA A 33 6.54 -0.56 7.21
C ALA A 33 5.51 -0.56 6.07
N ALA A 34 5.64 -1.45 5.08
CA ALA A 34 4.70 -1.56 3.98
C ALA A 34 3.28 -1.93 4.44
N VAL A 35 3.16 -2.89 5.37
CA VAL A 35 1.86 -3.28 5.95
C VAL A 35 1.24 -2.12 6.72
N PHE A 36 2.03 -1.39 7.52
CA PHE A 36 1.54 -0.22 8.25
C PHE A 36 1.09 0.89 7.31
N THR A 37 1.90 1.23 6.29
CA THR A 37 1.57 2.25 5.29
C THR A 37 0.29 1.88 4.53
N MET A 38 0.16 0.64 4.07
CA MET A 38 -1.06 0.17 3.39
C MET A 38 -2.29 0.31 4.29
N ARG A 39 -2.20 -0.11 5.56
CA ARG A 39 -3.30 0.05 6.52
C ARG A 39 -3.64 1.51 6.78
N PHE A 40 -2.64 2.37 6.89
CA PHE A 40 -2.84 3.81 7.08
C PHE A 40 -3.58 4.44 5.91
N ILE A 41 -3.14 4.17 4.67
CA ILE A 41 -3.76 4.68 3.45
C ILE A 41 -5.20 4.21 3.34
N VAL A 42 -5.48 2.92 3.54
CA VAL A 42 -6.85 2.38 3.46
C VAL A 42 -7.75 3.03 4.51
N LYS A 43 -7.27 3.22 5.75
CA LYS A 43 -8.04 3.88 6.80
C LYS A 43 -8.34 5.33 6.45
N HIS A 44 -7.36 6.06 5.94
CA HIS A 44 -7.55 7.45 5.53
C HIS A 44 -8.54 7.55 4.36
N SER A 45 -8.39 6.71 3.33
CA SER A 45 -9.26 6.68 2.16
C SER A 45 -10.72 6.41 2.53
N LYS A 46 -11.00 5.47 3.46
CA LYS A 46 -12.36 5.21 3.92
C LYS A 46 -13.02 6.43 4.56
N ARG A 47 -12.29 7.18 5.38
CA ARG A 47 -12.80 8.40 6.02
C ARG A 47 -13.12 9.49 5.01
N GLU A 48 -12.28 9.64 3.99
CA GLU A 48 -12.50 10.63 2.93
C GLU A 48 -13.68 10.22 2.03
N ALA A 49 -13.82 8.93 1.73
CA ALA A 49 -14.97 8.41 0.97
C ALA A 49 -16.30 8.62 1.70
N GLU A 50 -16.33 8.44 3.02
CA GLU A 50 -17.53 8.67 3.84
C GLU A 50 -17.94 10.17 3.81
N LYS A 51 -16.99 11.08 4.03
CA LYS A 51 -17.25 12.52 3.92
C LYS A 51 -17.72 12.94 2.52
N ALA A 52 -17.12 12.37 1.47
CA ALA A 52 -17.52 12.66 0.10
C ALA A 52 -18.97 12.22 -0.15
N LYS A 53 -19.36 11.04 0.36
CA LYS A 53 -20.73 10.53 0.26
C LYS A 53 -21.73 11.43 1.01
N GLU A 54 -21.42 11.86 2.24
CA GLU A 54 -22.26 12.80 2.98
C GLU A 54 -22.45 14.11 2.22
N PHE A 55 -21.40 14.60 1.56
CA PHE A 55 -21.47 15.81 0.75
C PHE A 55 -22.33 15.63 -0.51
N GLU A 56 -22.22 14.49 -1.20
CA GLU A 56 -23.09 14.14 -2.32
C GLU A 56 -24.56 14.05 -1.92
N GLU A 57 -24.87 13.46 -0.76
CA GLU A 57 -26.24 13.39 -0.23
C GLU A 57 -26.81 14.78 0.11
N GLN A 58 -26.00 15.68 0.67
CA GLN A 58 -26.40 17.07 0.93
C GLN A 58 -26.70 17.83 -0.37
N LEU A 59 -25.84 17.69 -1.39
CA LEU A 59 -26.08 18.31 -2.70
C LEU A 59 -27.35 17.78 -3.36
N LYS A 60 -27.58 16.46 -3.34
CA LYS A 60 -28.78 15.85 -3.89
C LYS A 60 -30.06 16.32 -3.20
N ASN A 61 -30.02 16.51 -1.89
CA ASN A 61 -31.16 17.04 -1.12
C ASN A 61 -31.41 18.54 -1.38
N GLN A 62 -30.38 19.31 -1.78
CA GLN A 62 -30.53 20.71 -2.17
C GLN A 62 -31.02 20.88 -3.63
N GLU A 63 -30.66 19.97 -4.53
CA GLU A 63 -31.08 19.96 -5.95
C GLU A 63 -32.54 19.49 -6.15
N HIS A 64 -33.14 18.87 -5.14
CA HIS A 64 -34.58 18.57 -5.09
C HIS A 64 -35.32 19.44 -4.05
N PRO A 65 -35.41 20.77 -4.22
CA PRO A 65 -36.45 21.52 -3.53
C PRO A 65 -37.77 21.13 -4.18
N GLN A 66 -38.55 20.28 -3.51
CA GLN A 66 -40.01 20.22 -3.60
C GLN A 66 -40.58 20.61 -4.98
N LYS A 67 -40.51 19.70 -5.97
CA LYS A 67 -41.45 19.71 -7.09
C LYS A 67 -42.74 19.01 -6.64
N ASN A 68 -43.36 19.57 -5.60
CA ASN A 68 -44.66 19.13 -5.11
C ASN A 68 -45.65 20.24 -5.48
N SER A 69 -46.54 19.87 -6.42
CA SER A 69 -47.87 20.42 -6.75
C SER A 69 -48.21 21.85 -6.40
#